data_AF-A0AAV4HF59-F1
#
_entry.id   AF-A0AAV4HF59-F1
#
_cell.length_a   1.000
_cell.length_b   1.000
_cell.length_c   1.000
_cell.angle_alpha   90.00
_cell.angle_beta   90.00
_cell.angle_gamma   90.00
#
_symmetry.space_group_name_H-M   'P 1'
#
loop_
_entity.id
_entity.type
_entity.pdbx_description
1 polymer ?
#
loop_
_entity_poly.entity_id
_entity_poly.type
_entity_poly.pdbx_seq_one_letter_code
_entity_poly.pdbx_strand_id
1 'polypeptide(L)'
;MLTVDLNMKRSLTYTPPRWNYKKANWSKFASRSDILTTRINIKTRQIDKANKALTKAILSAAHECIPRGSRRNYILYWSEELQALHEEVTEARDNVEKE
;
A
#
# COMPACT_ATOMS: atom_id res chain seq x y z
N MET A 1 19.17 -25.94 0.97
CA MET A 1 17.85 -25.91 0.30
C MET A 1 16.89 -25.24 1.27
N LEU A 2 16.55 -23.97 1.07
CA LEU A 2 15.66 -23.24 2.00
C LEU A 2 14.21 -23.67 1.72
N THR A 3 13.62 -24.44 2.62
CA THR A 3 12.22 -24.85 2.56
C THR A 3 11.35 -23.71 3.07
N VAL A 4 10.49 -23.17 2.20
CA VAL A 4 9.46 -22.21 2.60
C VAL A 4 8.28 -23.00 3.15
N ASP A 5 7.98 -22.80 4.43
CA ASP A 5 6.88 -23.48 5.10
C ASP A 5 5.54 -22.87 4.66
N LEU A 6 4.84 -23.56 3.76
CA LEU A 6 3.53 -23.13 3.23
C LEU A 6 2.41 -23.21 4.30
N ASN A 7 2.69 -23.84 5.45
CA ASN A 7 1.74 -24.07 6.54
C ASN A 7 1.79 -23.03 7.67
N MET A 8 2.43 -21.87 7.46
CA MET A 8 2.41 -20.80 8.44
C MET A 8 0.99 -20.23 8.60
N LYS A 9 0.22 -20.77 9.56
CA LYS A 9 -1.10 -20.27 9.93
C LYS A 9 -0.95 -18.83 10.42
N ARG A 10 -1.38 -17.87 9.59
CA ARG A 10 -1.45 -16.46 9.98
C ARG A 10 -2.28 -16.37 11.25
N SER A 11 -1.72 -15.79 12.31
CA SER A 11 -2.49 -15.46 13.51
C SER A 11 -3.70 -14.61 13.11
N LEU A 12 -4.90 -15.03 13.49
CA LEU A 12 -6.15 -14.30 13.21
C LEU A 12 -6.18 -12.91 13.86
N THR A 13 -5.30 -12.63 14.82
CA THR A 13 -5.22 -11.34 15.53
C THR A 13 -4.31 -10.32 14.86
N TYR A 14 -3.42 -10.75 13.96
CA TYR A 14 -2.50 -9.85 13.27
C TYR A 14 -2.97 -9.60 11.83
N THR A 15 -3.64 -8.47 11.62
CA THR A 15 -3.84 -7.96 10.26
C THR A 15 -2.61 -7.16 9.85
N PRO A 16 -1.84 -7.62 8.86
CA PRO A 16 -0.68 -6.86 8.40
C PRO A 16 -1.15 -5.49 7.91
N PRO A 17 -0.38 -4.43 8.15
CA PRO A 17 -0.74 -3.10 7.71
C PRO A 17 -0.94 -3.07 6.19
N ARG A 18 -2.15 -2.68 5.79
CA ARG A 18 -2.54 -2.60 4.38
C ARG A 18 -2.24 -1.19 3.86
N TRP A 19 -1.35 -1.14 2.87
CA TRP A 19 -0.96 0.07 2.17
C TRP A 19 -1.81 0.23 0.90
N ASN A 20 -2.33 1.44 0.66
CA ASN A 20 -3.06 1.72 -0.58
C ASN A 20 -2.11 2.26 -1.66
N TYR A 21 -1.53 1.34 -2.41
CA TYR A 21 -0.59 1.66 -3.49
C TYR A 21 -1.23 2.40 -4.68
N LYS A 22 -2.54 2.25 -4.89
CA LYS A 22 -3.27 2.98 -5.96
C LYS A 22 -3.37 4.46 -5.67
N LYS A 23 -3.52 4.84 -4.39
CA LYS A 23 -3.57 6.24 -3.93
C LYS A 23 -2.20 6.80 -3.51
N ALA A 24 -1.13 6.04 -3.71
CA ALA A 24 0.21 6.48 -3.36
C ALA A 24 0.67 7.62 -4.27
N ASN A 25 1.30 8.65 -3.68
CA ASN A 25 2.03 9.63 -4.46
C ASN A 25 3.47 9.14 -4.67
N TRP A 26 3.70 8.42 -5.77
CA TRP A 26 4.99 7.82 -6.09
C TRP A 26 6.09 8.84 -6.38
N SER A 27 5.75 9.98 -7.00
CA SER A 27 6.71 11.06 -7.26
C SER A 27 7.23 11.69 -5.97
N LYS A 28 6.32 11.94 -5.01
CA LYS A 28 6.69 12.41 -3.67
C LYS A 28 7.50 11.35 -2.91
N PHE A 29 7.14 10.07 -3.05
CA PHE A 29 7.89 8.98 -2.43
C PHE A 29 9.33 8.92 -2.93
N ALA A 30 9.55 8.97 -4.24
CA ALA A 30 10.87 8.92 -4.85
C ALA A 30 11.78 10.08 -4.37
N SER A 31 11.27 11.31 -4.42
CA SER A 31 12.03 12.47 -3.94
C SER A 31 12.34 12.39 -2.45
N ARG A 32 11.39 11.94 -1.62
CA ARG A 32 11.60 11.76 -0.17
C ARG A 32 12.58 10.64 0.13
N SER A 33 12.51 9.51 -0.57
CA SER A 33 13.44 8.41 -0.36
C SER A 33 14.87 8.84 -0.67
N ASP A 34 15.10 9.56 -1.76
CA ASP A 34 16.44 10.03 -2.15
C ASP A 34 17.04 10.99 -1.13
N ILE A 35 16.22 11.93 -0.60
CA ILE A 35 16.65 12.84 0.46
C ILE A 35 16.99 12.09 1.75
N LEU A 36 16.26 11.04 2.07
CA LEU A 36 16.49 10.28 3.31
C LEU A 36 17.66 9.30 3.20
N THR A 37 17.90 8.72 2.02
CA THR A 37 19.00 7.77 1.80
C THR A 37 20.34 8.47 1.70
N THR A 38 20.41 9.66 1.08
CA THR A 38 21.63 10.50 1.02
C THR A 38 22.17 10.87 2.40
N ARG A 39 21.31 10.91 3.43
CA ARG A 39 21.70 11.21 4.83
C ARG A 39 22.32 10.02 5.56
N ILE A 40 22.31 8.81 4.98
CA ILE A 40 22.80 7.60 5.63
C ILE A 40 24.31 7.46 5.39
N ASN A 41 25.11 7.70 6.41
CA ASN A 41 26.54 7.45 6.35
C ASN A 41 26.85 5.95 6.58
N ILE A 42 27.26 5.26 5.52
CA ILE A 42 27.58 3.83 5.52
C ILE A 42 29.02 3.57 6.00
N LYS A 43 29.93 4.53 5.79
CA LYS A 43 31.37 4.33 6.03
C LYS A 43 31.75 4.27 7.51
N THR A 44 30.94 4.86 8.39
CA THR A 44 31.23 4.99 9.83
C THR A 44 30.38 4.09 10.71
N ARG A 45 29.41 3.34 10.14
CA ARG A 45 28.44 2.56 10.91
C ARG A 45 28.65 1.06 10.71
N GLN A 46 28.46 0.30 11.79
CA GLN A 46 28.23 -1.14 11.72
C GLN A 46 27.08 -1.45 10.74
N ILE A 47 27.25 -2.50 9.92
CA ILE A 47 26.33 -2.87 8.83
C ILE A 47 24.87 -2.95 9.33
N ASP A 48 24.64 -3.52 10.50
CA ASP A 48 23.30 -3.63 11.08
C ASP A 48 22.65 -2.28 11.39
N LYS A 49 23.45 -1.29 11.81
CA LYS A 49 22.96 0.06 12.09
C LYS A 49 22.66 0.81 10.79
N ALA A 50 23.44 0.57 9.73
CA ALA A 50 23.16 1.11 8.40
C ALA A 50 21.86 0.52 7.84
N ASN A 51 21.68 -0.80 7.94
CA ASN A 51 20.45 -1.49 7.52
C ASN A 51 19.21 -0.97 8.28
N LYS A 52 19.30 -0.85 9.61
CA LYS A 52 18.19 -0.28 10.41
C LYS A 52 17.86 1.16 10.00
N ALA A 53 18.87 1.98 9.70
CA ALA A 53 18.66 3.36 9.25
C ALA A 53 17.99 3.42 7.87
N LEU A 54 18.39 2.55 6.94
CA LEU A 54 17.79 2.44 5.62
C LEU A 54 16.33 2.01 5.69
N THR A 55 16.03 0.95 6.45
CA THR A 55 14.65 0.48 6.64
C THR A 55 13.78 1.58 7.25
N LYS A 56 14.31 2.32 8.24
CA LYS A 56 13.58 3.45 8.85
C LYS A 56 13.33 4.59 7.86
N ALA A 57 14.31 4.92 7.02
CA ALA A 57 14.17 5.94 5.97
C ALA A 57 13.07 5.58 4.96
N ILE A 58 13.09 4.35 4.45
CA ILE A 58 12.09 3.86 3.49
C ILE A 58 10.70 3.86 4.12
N LEU A 59 10.57 3.37 5.35
CA LEU A 59 9.28 3.37 6.07
C LEU A 59 8.77 4.79 6.30
N SER A 60 9.64 5.74 6.67
CA SER A 60 9.26 7.14 6.87
C SER A 60 8.72 7.77 5.59
N ALA A 61 9.44 7.61 4.47
CA ALA A 61 8.98 8.10 3.17
C ALA A 61 7.64 7.45 2.78
N ALA A 62 7.49 6.15 3.01
CA ALA A 62 6.26 5.43 2.72
C ALA A 62 5.11 5.98 3.55
N HIS A 63 5.27 6.18 4.85
CA HIS A 63 4.24 6.70 5.74
C HIS A 63 3.73 8.09 5.33
N GLU A 64 4.60 8.95 4.76
CA GLU A 64 4.24 10.29 4.30
C GLU A 64 3.55 10.30 2.92
N CYS A 65 3.77 9.28 2.10
CA CYS A 65 3.39 9.28 0.67
C CYS A 65 2.33 8.25 0.32
N ILE A 66 2.17 7.21 1.12
CA ILE A 66 1.26 6.10 0.87
C ILE A 66 0.21 6.07 1.99
N PRO A 67 -1.05 6.44 1.71
CA PRO A 67 -2.08 6.44 2.73
C PRO A 67 -2.34 5.03 3.27
N ARG A 68 -2.60 4.96 4.58
CA ARG A 68 -2.92 3.73 5.29
C ARG A 68 -4.42 3.45 5.17
N GLY A 69 -4.76 2.17 5.07
CA GLY A 69 -6.14 1.71 4.98
C GLY A 69 -6.46 1.08 3.63
N SER A 70 -7.23 -0.01 3.65
CA SER A 70 -7.81 -0.61 2.45
C SER A 70 -9.29 -0.26 2.35
N ARG A 71 -9.85 -0.32 1.13
CA ARG A 71 -11.30 -0.44 1.00
C ARG A 71 -11.72 -1.69 1.78
N ARG A 72 -12.75 -1.59 2.65
CA ARG A 72 -13.29 -2.73 3.41
C ARG A 72 -13.75 -3.84 2.45
N ASN A 73 -14.39 -3.46 1.36
CA ASN A 73 -14.87 -4.35 0.30
C ASN A 73 -14.03 -4.10 -0.97
N TYR A 74 -12.73 -4.39 -0.91
CA TYR A 74 -11.90 -4.30 -2.11
C TYR A 74 -12.26 -5.43 -3.08
N ILE A 75 -12.88 -5.06 -4.20
CA ILE A 75 -13.11 -5.95 -5.34
C ILE A 75 -11.93 -5.78 -6.31
N LEU A 76 -11.32 -6.90 -6.70
CA LEU A 76 -10.20 -6.88 -7.65
C LEU A 76 -10.64 -6.22 -8.97
N TYR A 77 -9.80 -5.35 -9.53
CA TYR A 77 -10.03 -4.61 -10.77
C TYR A 77 -11.20 -3.62 -10.77
N TRP A 78 -11.83 -3.37 -9.61
CA TRP A 78 -12.91 -2.40 -9.51
C TRP A 78 -12.39 -0.96 -9.56
N SER A 79 -12.47 -0.36 -10.75
CA SER A 79 -12.08 1.03 -11.01
C SER A 79 -13.20 2.01 -10.63
N GLU A 80 -12.91 3.31 -10.63
CA GLU A 80 -13.94 4.34 -10.45
C GLU A 80 -14.87 4.40 -11.67
N GLU A 81 -14.34 4.12 -12.87
CA GLU A 81 -15.12 3.99 -14.10
C GLU A 81 -16.14 2.83 -14.01
N LEU A 82 -15.72 1.66 -13.50
CA LEU A 82 -16.63 0.53 -13.30
C LEU A 82 -17.68 0.81 -12.23
N GLN A 83 -17.31 1.56 -11.18
CA GLN A 83 -18.28 2.00 -10.17
C GLN A 83 -19.34 2.92 -10.79
N ALA A 84 -18.91 3.92 -11.57
CA ALA A 84 -19.82 4.85 -12.24
C ALA A 84 -20.76 4.13 -13.22
N LEU A 85 -20.23 3.20 -14.02
CA LEU A 85 -21.03 2.39 -14.94
C LEU A 85 -22.04 1.51 -14.19
N HIS A 86 -21.63 0.94 -13.05
CA HIS A 86 -22.52 0.14 -12.21
C HIS A 86 -23.66 0.97 -11.62
N GLU A 87 -23.37 2.19 -11.17
CA GLU A 87 -24.36 3.15 -10.66
C GLU A 87 -25.36 3.53 -11.77
N GLU A 88 -24.88 3.89 -12.97
CA GLU A 88 -25.73 4.23 -14.13
C GLU A 88 -26.69 3.09 -14.51
N VAL A 89 -26.19 1.85 -14.60
CA VAL A 89 -27.02 0.68 -14.90
C VAL A 89 -28.05 0.42 -13.80
N THR A 90 -27.68 0.64 -12.55
CA THR A 90 -28.59 0.43 -11.40
C THR A 90 -29.69 1.49 -11.39
N GLU A 91 -29.35 2.76 -11.63
CA GLU A 91 -30.32 3.86 -11.74
C GLU A 91 -31.28 3.65 -12.91
N ALA A 92 -30.77 3.24 -14.08
CA ALA A 92 -31.60 2.93 -15.24
C ALA A 92 -32.61 1.81 -14.93
N ARG A 93 -32.17 0.75 -14.22
CA ARG A 93 -33.06 -0.35 -13.81
C ARG A 93 -34.13 0.12 -12.83
N ASP A 94 -33.74 0.86 -11.80
CA ASP A 94 -34.66 1.36 -10.78
C ASP A 94 -35.71 2.32 -11.35
N ASN A 95 -35.39 3.05 -12.44
CA ASN A 95 -36.35 3.89 -13.14
C ASN A 95 -37.37 3.05 -13.92
N VAL A 96 -36.93 1.99 -14.61
CA VAL A 96 -37.82 1.07 -15.35
C VAL A 96 -38.73 0.29 -14.40
N GLU A 97 -38.24 -0.14 -13.24
CA GLU A 97 -39.05 -0.89 -12.26
C GLU A 97 -40.09 -0.02 -11.53
N LYS A 98 -39.99 1.30 -11.60
CA LYS A 98 -40.94 2.25 -11.00
C LYS A 98 -42.03 2.72 -11.97
N GLU A 99 -41.86 2.51 -13.27
CA GLU A 99 -42.89 2.71 -14.31
C GLU A 99 -43.84 1.51 -14.40
#